data_AF-A0A968RRA4-F1
#
_entry.id   AF-A0A968RRA4-F1
#
_cell.length_a   1.000
_cell.length_b   1.000
_cell.length_c   1.000
_cell.angle_alpha   90.00
_cell.angle_beta   90.00
_cell.angle_gamma   90.00
#
_symmetry.space_group_name_H-M   'P 1'
#
loop_
_entity.id
_entity.type
_entity.pdbx_description
1 polymer ?
#
loop_
_entity_poly.entity_id
_entity_poly.type
_entity_poly.pdbx_seq_one_letter_code
_entity_poly.pdbx_strand_id
1 'polypeptide(L)'
;MDCWKAQLYVELGHRQAALKSFENAYAYAEIIEDFKQLANVCKAIATFYADLGDFKTAYTYLQEHDKMEQLHEDEVNKRQRLELEVKYEAEKEYGSQRYCDCKLRACK
;
A
#
# COMPACT_ATOMS: atom_id res chain seq x y z
N MET A 1 3.25 -8.84 -8.39
CA MET A 1 3.99 -9.98 -8.97
C MET A 1 4.96 -10.40 -7.87
N ASP A 2 4.88 -11.52 -7.15
CA ASP A 2 4.65 -12.93 -7.53
C ASP A 2 4.14 -13.78 -6.32
N CYS A 3 3.18 -13.32 -5.52
CA CYS A 3 2.71 -14.13 -4.38
C CYS A 3 2.00 -15.43 -4.80
N TRP A 4 1.37 -15.44 -5.99
CA TRP A 4 0.66 -16.60 -6.54
C TRP A 4 1.59 -17.78 -6.81
N LYS A 5 2.86 -17.52 -7.18
CA LYS A 5 3.86 -18.58 -7.39
C LYS A 5 4.23 -19.25 -6.07
N ALA A 6 4.31 -18.48 -4.99
CA ALA A 6 4.56 -19.02 -3.67
C ALA A 6 3.36 -19.86 -3.21
N GLN A 7 2.12 -19.38 -3.39
CA GLN A 7 0.90 -20.14 -3.10
C GLN A 7 0.84 -21.48 -3.87
N LEU A 8 1.19 -21.47 -5.16
CA LEU A 8 1.26 -22.69 -5.96
C LEU A 8 2.28 -23.70 -5.40
N TYR A 9 3.46 -23.25 -4.94
CA TYR A 9 4.42 -24.15 -4.30
C TYR A 9 3.95 -24.68 -2.94
N VAL A 10 3.13 -23.92 -2.21
CA VAL A 10 2.48 -24.39 -0.98
C VAL A 10 1.50 -25.52 -1.29
N GLU A 11 0.64 -25.35 -2.30
CA GLU A 11 -0.29 -26.39 -2.75
C GLU A 11 0.43 -27.66 -3.23
N LEU A 12 1.57 -27.50 -3.89
CA LEU A 12 2.41 -28.61 -4.36
C LEU A 12 3.26 -29.25 -3.23
N GLY A 13 3.23 -28.72 -2.01
CA GLY A 13 4.01 -29.23 -0.87
C GLY A 13 5.51 -28.91 -0.91
N HIS A 14 5.96 -28.09 -1.86
CA HIS A 14 7.37 -27.69 -2.02
C HIS A 14 7.74 -26.52 -1.10
N ARG A 15 7.84 -26.81 0.21
CA ARG A 15 8.07 -25.82 1.28
C ARG A 15 9.28 -24.91 1.05
N GLN A 16 10.42 -25.46 0.62
CA GLN A 16 11.64 -24.67 0.40
C GLN A 16 11.55 -23.73 -0.81
N ALA A 17 10.83 -24.13 -1.86
CA ALA A 17 10.61 -23.30 -3.03
C ALA A 17 9.61 -22.17 -2.74
N ALA A 18 8.60 -22.46 -1.91
CA ALA A 18 7.64 -21.47 -1.44
C ALA A 18 8.32 -20.36 -0.63
N LEU A 19 9.15 -20.72 0.36
CA LEU A 19 9.90 -19.76 1.18
C LEU A 19 10.80 -18.84 0.34
N LYS A 20 11.59 -19.41 -0.58
CA LYS A 20 12.41 -18.60 -1.50
C LYS A 20 11.57 -17.65 -2.36
N SER A 21 10.39 -18.08 -2.78
CA SER A 21 9.49 -17.25 -3.57
C SER A 21 8.89 -16.11 -2.72
N PHE A 22 8.59 -16.37 -1.45
CA PHE A 22 8.15 -15.34 -0.49
C PHE A 22 9.25 -14.32 -0.19
N GLU A 23 10.48 -14.76 0.05
CA GLU A 23 11.63 -13.87 0.28
C GLU A 23 11.90 -12.96 -0.92
N ASN A 24 11.87 -13.52 -2.13
CA ASN A 24 12.03 -12.73 -3.36
C ASN A 24 10.89 -11.72 -3.54
N ALA A 25 9.65 -12.13 -3.27
CA ALA A 25 8.49 -11.23 -3.36
C ALA A 25 8.56 -10.10 -2.32
N TYR A 26 9.03 -10.41 -1.10
CA TYR A 26 9.23 -9.42 -0.05
C TYR A 26 10.31 -8.41 -0.44
N ALA A 27 11.49 -8.87 -0.86
CA ALA A 27 12.59 -8.01 -1.29
C ALA A 27 12.20 -7.11 -2.46
N TYR A 28 11.43 -7.63 -3.41
CA TYR A 28 10.93 -6.84 -4.55
C TYR A 28 9.92 -5.77 -4.11
N ALA A 29 9.02 -6.10 -3.18
CA ALA A 29 8.05 -5.15 -2.65
C ALA A 29 8.72 -4.06 -1.79
N GLU A 30 9.81 -4.39 -1.10
CA GLU A 30 10.65 -3.44 -0.36
C GLU A 30 11.36 -2.44 -1.30
N ILE A 31 11.92 -2.92 -2.42
CA ILE A 31 12.56 -2.06 -3.43
C ILE A 31 11.57 -1.06 -4.06
N ILE A 32 10.32 -1.46 -4.23
CA ILE A 32 9.26 -0.62 -4.83
C ILE A 32 8.61 0.29 -3.78
N GLU A 33 8.88 0.05 -2.49
CA GLU A 33 8.22 0.72 -1.36
C GLU A 33 6.68 0.59 -1.41
N ASP A 34 6.17 -0.50 -1.99
CA ASP A 34 4.73 -0.77 -2.03
C ASP A 34 4.29 -1.50 -0.76
N PHE A 35 3.90 -0.70 0.25
CA PHE A 35 3.41 -1.18 1.54
C PHE A 35 2.21 -2.13 1.43
N LYS A 36 1.37 -1.97 0.40
CA LYS A 36 0.21 -2.85 0.17
C LYS A 36 0.65 -4.24 -0.28
N GLN A 37 1.66 -4.30 -1.15
CA GLN A 37 2.23 -5.58 -1.58
C GLN A 37 3.00 -6.25 -0.42
N LEU A 38 3.76 -5.48 0.36
CA LEU A 38 4.44 -5.98 1.56
C LEU A 38 3.46 -6.62 2.54
N ALA A 39 2.36 -5.94 2.86
CA ALA A 39 1.30 -6.50 3.71
C ALA A 39 0.77 -7.83 3.15
N ASN A 40 0.41 -7.88 1.87
CA ASN A 40 -0.09 -9.12 1.25
C ASN A 40 0.92 -10.28 1.33
N VAL A 41 2.22 -10.01 1.17
CA VAL A 41 3.27 -11.01 1.30
C VAL A 41 3.40 -11.48 2.75
N CYS A 42 3.43 -10.57 3.73
CA CYS A 42 3.46 -10.92 5.16
C CYS A 42 2.27 -11.79 5.57
N LYS A 43 1.07 -11.48 5.08
CA LYS A 43 -0.14 -12.28 5.32
C LYS A 43 -0.01 -13.70 4.75
N ALA A 44 0.52 -13.83 3.53
CA ALA A 44 0.72 -15.14 2.90
C ALA A 44 1.77 -15.99 3.65
N ILE A 45 2.84 -15.35 4.14
CA ILE A 45 3.85 -15.99 4.99
C ILE A 45 3.22 -16.45 6.32
N ALA A 46 2.41 -15.60 6.96
CA ALA A 46 1.72 -15.95 8.19
C ALA A 46 0.79 -17.16 8.02
N THR A 47 0.01 -17.20 6.93
CA THR A 47 -0.84 -18.37 6.64
C THR A 47 -0.02 -19.64 6.41
N PHE A 48 1.12 -19.52 5.72
CA PHE A 48 2.01 -20.66 5.49
C PHE A 48 2.59 -21.22 6.80
N TYR A 49 3.01 -20.37 7.73
CA TYR A 49 3.49 -20.82 9.04
C TYR A 49 2.38 -21.38 9.93
N ALA A 50 1.16 -20.84 9.82
CA ALA A 50 -0.01 -21.40 10.50
C ALA A 50 -0.33 -22.82 10.02
N ASP A 51 -0.22 -23.08 8.72
CA ASP A 51 -0.41 -24.42 8.13
C ASP A 51 0.69 -25.40 8.57
N LEU A 52 1.90 -24.90 8.88
CA LEU A 52 2.99 -25.69 9.43
C LEU A 52 2.85 -25.98 10.94
N GLY A 53 1.88 -25.33 11.61
CA GLY A 53 1.67 -25.44 13.06
C GLY A 53 2.58 -24.54 13.89
N ASP A 54 3.36 -23.66 13.27
CA ASP A 54 4.18 -22.66 13.98
C ASP A 54 3.40 -21.35 14.13
N PHE A 55 2.50 -21.34 15.11
CA PHE A 55 1.66 -20.18 15.40
C PHE A 55 2.45 -18.98 15.93
N LYS A 56 3.63 -19.21 16.51
CA LYS A 56 4.42 -18.14 17.11
C LYS A 56 5.03 -17.26 16.03
N THR A 57 5.60 -17.86 14.99
CA THR A 57 6.12 -17.12 13.82
C THR A 57 4.99 -16.55 12.97
N ALA A 58 3.88 -17.29 12.80
CA ALA A 58 2.70 -16.76 12.11
C ALA A 58 2.19 -15.46 12.76
N TYR A 59 2.13 -15.42 14.10
CA TYR A 59 1.71 -14.22 14.83
C TYR A 59 2.66 -13.04 14.64
N THR A 60 3.98 -13.26 14.64
CA THR A 60 4.93 -12.16 14.41
C THR A 60 4.76 -11.56 13.01
N TYR A 61 4.53 -12.40 11.99
CA TYR A 61 4.26 -11.91 10.63
C TYR A 61 2.91 -11.21 10.48
N LEU A 62 1.89 -11.61 11.25
CA LEU A 62 0.62 -10.86 11.32
C LEU A 62 0.81 -9.49 11.95
N GLN A 63 1.62 -9.37 13.01
CA GLN A 63 1.93 -8.06 13.58
C GLN A 63 2.70 -7.15 12.61
N GLU A 64 3.58 -7.73 11.78
CA GLU A 64 4.25 -6.97 10.72
C GLU A 64 3.26 -6.56 9.61
N HIS A 65 2.35 -7.45 9.20
CA HIS A 65 1.26 -7.13 8.28
C HIS A 65 0.47 -5.91 8.74
N ASP A 66 0.01 -5.90 9.99
CA ASP A 66 -0.82 -4.82 10.53
C ASP A 66 -0.08 -3.48 10.54
N LYS A 67 1.23 -3.49 10.84
CA LYS A 67 2.07 -2.28 10.75
C LYS A 67 2.18 -1.76 9.33
N MET A 68 2.39 -2.64 8.34
CA MET A 68 2.49 -2.23 6.93
C MET A 68 1.15 -1.71 6.41
N GLU A 69 0.04 -2.29 6.83
CA GLU A 69 -1.31 -1.82 6.51
C GLU A 69 -1.57 -0.42 7.07
N GLN A 70 -1.21 -0.18 8.34
CA GLN A 70 -1.29 1.16 8.95
C GLN A 70 -0.45 2.19 8.21
N LEU A 71 0.79 1.86 7.84
CA LEU A 71 1.65 2.74 7.06
C LEU A 71 1.03 3.06 5.69
N HIS A 72 0.45 2.06 5.02
CA HIS A 72 -0.25 2.26 3.76
C HIS A 72 -1.45 3.20 3.90
N GLU A 73 -2.29 2.99 4.93
CA GLU A 73 -3.44 3.86 5.21
C GLU A 73 -3.00 5.30 5.50
N ASP A 74 -1.95 5.48 6.31
CA ASP A 74 -1.43 6.81 6.62
C ASP A 74 -0.95 7.55 5.38
N GLU A 75 -0.22 6.88 4.48
CA GLU A 75 0.22 7.46 3.21
C GLU A 75 -0.96 7.85 2.31
N VAL A 76 -1.95 6.97 2.17
CA VAL A 76 -3.16 7.26 1.40
C VAL A 76 -3.94 8.43 2.00
N ASN A 77 -4.09 8.46 3.33
CA ASN A 77 -4.79 9.53 4.04
C ASN A 77 -4.06 10.88 3.94
N LYS A 78 -2.73 10.89 3.99
CA LYS A 78 -1.92 12.11 3.77
C LYS A 78 -2.12 12.62 2.34
N ARG A 79 -2.04 11.72 1.35
CA ARG A 79 -2.22 12.07 -0.06
C ARG A 79 -3.59 12.69 -0.32
N GLN A 80 -4.66 12.09 0.20
CA GLN A 80 -6.02 12.61 0.05
C GLN A 80 -6.19 13.99 0.68
N ARG A 81 -5.57 14.25 1.84
CA ARG A 81 -5.57 15.57 2.48
C ARG A 81 -4.89 16.62 1.62
N LEU A 82 -3.70 16.32 1.12
CA LEU A 82 -2.98 17.23 0.22
C LEU A 82 -3.77 17.52 -1.06
N GLU A 83 -4.36 16.49 -1.68
CA GLU A 83 -5.20 16.66 -2.88
C GLU A 83 -6.42 17.55 -2.59
N LEU A 84 -7.01 17.47 -1.41
CA LEU A 84 -8.13 18.31 -1.00
C LEU A 84 -7.70 19.77 -0.75
N GLU A 85 -6.57 19.98 -0.07
CA GLU A 85 -6.01 21.31 0.18
C GLU A 85 -5.70 22.05 -1.13
N VAL A 86 -5.03 21.35 -2.06
CA VAL A 86 -4.71 21.90 -3.40
C VAL A 86 -5.98 22.29 -4.15
N LYS A 87 -7.03 21.47 -4.11
CA LYS A 87 -8.32 21.80 -4.73
C LYS A 87 -8.94 23.03 -4.11
N TYR A 88 -8.96 23.12 -2.78
CA TYR A 88 -9.53 24.26 -2.08
C TYR A 88 -8.81 25.57 -2.39
N GLU A 89 -7.46 25.54 -2.43
CA GLU A 89 -6.66 26.70 -2.83
C GLU A 89 -6.94 27.13 -4.28
N ALA A 90 -7.00 26.16 -5.20
CA ALA A 90 -7.32 26.42 -6.60
C ALA A 90 -8.72 27.02 -6.78
N GLU A 91 -9.73 26.55 -6.04
CA GLU A 91 -11.09 27.11 -6.06
C GLU A 91 -11.13 28.55 -5.54
N LYS A 92 -10.37 28.84 -4.47
CA LYS A 92 -10.25 30.20 -3.91
C LYS A 92 -9.60 31.16 -4.89
N GLU A 93 -8.49 30.74 -5.53
CA GLU A 93 -7.81 31.54 -6.54
C GLU A 93 -8.68 31.75 -7.78
N TYR A 94 -9.35 30.70 -8.27
CA TYR A 94 -10.28 30.79 -9.39
C TYR A 94 -11.44 31.76 -9.12
N GLY A 95 -11.98 31.74 -7.90
CA GLY A 95 -12.99 32.70 -7.47
C GLY A 95 -12.49 34.15 -7.45
N SER A 96 -11.29 34.38 -6.93
CA SER A 96 -10.64 35.71 -6.91
C SER A 96 -10.32 36.23 -8.32
N GLN A 97 -9.75 35.36 -9.16
CA GLN A 97 -9.41 35.67 -10.55
C GLN A 97 -10.66 35.99 -11.36
N ARG A 98 -11.72 35.18 -11.24
CA ARG A 98 -13.02 35.40 -11.90
C ARG A 98 -13.64 36.74 -11.48
N TYR A 99 -13.50 37.13 -10.22
CA TYR A 99 -13.99 38.42 -9.74
C TYR A 99 -13.20 39.60 -10.35
N CYS A 100 -11.87 39.49 -10.43
CA CYS A 100 -11.02 40.47 -11.12
C CYS A 100 -11.34 40.59 -12.62
N ASP A 101 -11.52 39.46 -13.31
CA ASP A 101 -11.86 39.42 -14.74
C ASP A 101 -13.24 40.03 -15.02
N CYS A 102 -14.24 39.75 -14.17
CA CYS A 102 -15.57 40.37 -14.27
C CYS A 102 -15.51 41.89 -14.08
N LYS A 103 -14.72 42.38 -13.11
CA LYS A 103 -14.52 43.82 -12.91
C LYS A 103 -13.82 44.49 -14.08
N LEU A 104 -12.78 43.86 -14.63
CA LEU A 104 -12.05 44.37 -15.80
C LEU A 104 -12.93 44.43 -17.06
N ARG A 105 -13.83 43.45 -17.26
CA ARG A 105 -14.82 43.50 -18.34
C ARG A 105 -15.88 44.59 -18.16
N ALA A 106 -16.29 44.87 -16.92
CA ALA A 106 -17.28 45.91 -16.63
C ALA A 106 -16.73 47.35 -16.78
N CYS A 107 -15.40 47.52 -16.80
CA CYS A 107 -14.74 48.81 -17.01
C CYS A 107 -14.37 49.10 -18.48
N LYS A 108 -14.76 48.26 -19.44
CA LYS A 108 -14.62 48.50 -20.89
C LYS A 108 -15.96 48.84 -21.50
#